data_AF-A0AAQ3X560-F1
#
_entry.id   AF-A0AAQ3X560-F1
#
_cell.length_a   1.000
_cell.length_b   1.000
_cell.length_c   1.000
_cell.angle_alpha   90.00
_cell.angle_beta   90.00
_cell.angle_gamma   90.00
#
_symmetry.space_group_name_H-M   'P 1'
#
loop_
_entity.id
_entity.type
_entity.pdbx_description
1 polymer ?
#
loop_
_entity_poly.entity_id
_entity_poly.type
_entity_poly.pdbx_seq_one_letter_code
_entity_poly.pdbx_strand_id
1 'polypeptide(L)'
;MAAPTGEDAGAGTAEATSPFSEDWRERIIFPAAAAGVAGAAFGLLSGHRARLGAARAAVTYAANLAIVAGCYGGARELARDARGTTPNDPMNSVVGGLASGAILGRIQGGHFGAVKYAVSFAAAGTALDYAAVKLAPEWHSLKEYFSGKKDWFMLPEWSPIQVLDEEALAKKKAREEKLFAQRALARIKVHELRQKSKADLQAQLKEFKSELSLLRVAKVTGGAPNKLSKIKVVRTAIARVHTVISQKQKAALREAYKNKKLLPLDLRPKKTRAIRRRLTKHQESLKTEREKKREKYFPMRKYAIKA
;
A
#
# COMPACT_ATOMS: atom_id res chain seq x y z
N MET A 1 3.14 71.74 -43.86
CA MET A 1 2.11 72.02 -42.83
C MET A 1 2.34 71.07 -41.68
N ALA A 2 2.32 71.62 -40.47
CA ALA A 2 2.43 70.99 -39.14
C ALA A 2 3.78 70.36 -38.76
N ALA A 3 4.35 70.96 -37.71
CA ALA A 3 5.55 70.57 -36.99
C ALA A 3 5.13 69.80 -35.70
N PRO A 4 6.00 69.59 -34.68
CA PRO A 4 6.21 68.31 -34.00
C PRO A 4 5.70 68.27 -32.55
N THR A 5 5.58 67.08 -31.95
CA THR A 5 5.49 66.87 -30.49
C THR A 5 5.93 65.43 -30.21
N GLY A 6 7.03 65.17 -29.51
CA GLY A 6 7.14 65.21 -28.03
C GLY A 6 7.27 63.75 -27.58
N GLU A 7 8.44 63.32 -27.09
CA GLU A 7 8.67 62.92 -25.69
C GLU A 7 7.59 61.93 -25.19
N ASP A 8 7.91 60.68 -24.86
CA ASP A 8 8.47 60.40 -23.53
C ASP A 8 9.23 59.08 -23.44
N ALA A 9 10.28 59.14 -22.61
CA ALA A 9 11.01 58.01 -22.07
C ALA A 9 10.07 57.11 -21.24
N GLY A 10 9.70 55.96 -21.80
CA GLY A 10 9.13 54.85 -21.05
C GLY A 10 10.23 54.11 -20.30
N ALA A 11 10.66 54.65 -19.15
CA ALA A 11 11.40 53.91 -18.15
C ALA A 11 10.67 52.59 -17.87
N GLY A 12 11.31 51.46 -18.18
CA GLY A 12 10.82 50.15 -17.76
C GLY A 12 10.72 50.14 -16.25
N THR A 13 9.51 50.35 -15.74
CA THR A 13 9.19 50.19 -14.32
C THR A 13 9.59 48.78 -13.93
N ALA A 14 10.60 48.66 -13.07
CA ALA A 14 10.96 47.41 -12.45
C ALA A 14 9.69 46.81 -11.83
N GLU A 15 9.25 45.68 -12.36
CA GLU A 15 8.11 44.92 -11.84
C GLU A 15 8.39 44.66 -10.35
N ALA A 16 7.57 45.24 -9.48
CA ALA A 16 7.76 45.11 -8.04
C ALA A 16 7.68 43.62 -7.68
N THR A 17 8.77 43.07 -7.14
CA THR A 17 8.84 41.68 -6.70
C THR A 17 7.77 41.43 -5.63
N SER A 18 6.80 40.57 -5.93
CA SER A 18 5.77 40.20 -4.94
C SER A 18 6.42 39.54 -3.72
N PRO A 19 5.97 39.88 -2.49
CA PRO A 19 6.53 39.30 -1.28
C PRO A 19 6.19 37.80 -1.19
N PHE A 20 7.11 37.02 -0.61
CA PHE A 20 6.98 35.57 -0.38
C PHE A 20 5.61 35.13 0.16
N SER A 21 4.95 35.98 0.95
CA SER A 21 3.69 35.69 1.64
C SER A 21 2.49 35.49 0.71
N GLU A 22 2.47 36.09 -0.48
CA GLU A 22 1.26 36.11 -1.31
C GLU A 22 1.11 34.84 -2.18
N ASP A 23 2.20 34.25 -2.66
CA ASP A 23 2.17 33.18 -3.68
C ASP A 23 2.84 31.85 -3.27
N TRP A 24 3.29 31.68 -2.02
CA TRP A 24 4.11 30.51 -1.64
C TRP A 24 3.41 29.16 -1.87
N ARG A 25 2.07 29.13 -1.81
CA ARG A 25 1.27 27.92 -2.09
C ARG A 25 1.41 27.47 -3.54
N GLU A 26 1.39 28.42 -4.47
CA GLU A 26 1.48 28.13 -5.90
C GLU A 26 2.89 27.79 -6.34
N ARG A 27 3.89 28.36 -5.65
CA ARG A 27 5.31 28.20 -5.99
C ARG A 27 5.95 26.98 -5.33
N ILE A 28 5.45 26.54 -4.17
CA ILE A 28 6.06 25.44 -3.40
C ILE A 28 5.11 24.26 -3.25
N ILE A 29 3.85 24.47 -2.83
CA ILE A 29 2.94 23.36 -2.52
C ILE A 29 2.44 22.66 -3.78
N PHE A 30 1.97 23.40 -4.79
CA PHE A 30 1.45 22.76 -6.02
C PHE A 30 2.55 22.00 -6.79
N PRO A 31 3.77 22.52 -6.98
CA PRO A 31 4.85 21.76 -7.60
C PRO A 31 5.28 20.55 -6.77
N ALA A 32 5.33 20.66 -5.44
CA ALA A 32 5.63 19.52 -4.57
C ALA A 32 4.55 18.44 -4.63
N ALA A 33 3.27 18.82 -4.72
CA ALA A 33 2.17 17.88 -4.89
C ALA A 33 2.22 17.18 -6.26
N ALA A 34 2.46 17.94 -7.33
CA ALA A 34 2.64 17.41 -8.68
C ALA A 34 3.83 16.44 -8.76
N ALA A 35 4.95 16.80 -8.12
CA ALA A 35 6.12 15.93 -7.97
C ALA A 35 5.78 14.64 -7.19
N GLY A 36 4.95 14.73 -6.14
CA GLY A 36 4.45 13.56 -5.43
C GLY A 36 3.61 12.62 -6.30
N VAL A 37 2.75 13.17 -7.15
CA VAL A 37 1.96 12.38 -8.12
C VAL A 37 2.87 11.71 -9.16
N ALA A 38 3.84 12.43 -9.70
CA ALA A 38 4.84 11.87 -10.60
C ALA A 38 5.67 10.76 -9.93
N GLY A 39 6.03 10.95 -8.66
CA GLY A 39 6.73 9.96 -7.85
C GLY A 39 5.90 8.70 -7.61
N ALA A 40 4.58 8.84 -7.37
CA ALA A 40 3.67 7.71 -7.25
C ALA A 40 3.60 6.89 -8.55
N ALA A 41 3.45 7.58 -9.69
CA ALA A 41 3.43 6.95 -11.01
C ALA A 41 4.75 6.21 -11.30
N PHE A 42 5.89 6.83 -11.01
CA PHE A 42 7.19 6.20 -11.15
C PHE A 42 7.33 4.98 -10.22
N GLY A 43 6.87 5.06 -8.97
CA GLY A 43 6.87 3.96 -8.02
C GLY A 43 6.10 2.74 -8.51
N LEU A 44 4.98 2.94 -9.21
CA LEU A 44 4.17 1.87 -9.82
C LEU A 44 4.84 1.21 -11.03
N LEU A 45 5.64 1.97 -11.78
CA LEU A 45 6.40 1.49 -12.93
C LEU A 45 7.77 0.90 -12.54
N SER A 46 8.32 1.30 -11.40
CA SER A 46 9.64 0.89 -10.95
C SER A 46 9.74 -0.61 -10.62
N GLY A 47 10.91 -1.19 -10.90
CA GLY A 47 11.23 -2.58 -10.51
C GLY A 47 11.20 -2.82 -8.99
N HIS A 48 11.21 -1.75 -8.17
CA HIS A 48 11.11 -1.83 -6.72
C HIS A 48 9.73 -2.34 -6.24
N ARG A 49 8.69 -2.29 -7.09
CA ARG A 49 7.37 -2.86 -6.79
C ARG A 49 7.41 -4.37 -6.53
N ALA A 50 8.35 -5.09 -7.13
CA ALA A 50 8.50 -6.54 -6.97
C ALA A 50 8.98 -6.92 -5.55
N ARG A 51 9.72 -6.02 -4.86
CA ARG A 51 10.26 -6.26 -3.52
C ARG A 51 9.39 -5.69 -2.41
N LEU A 52 8.87 -4.46 -2.58
CA LEU A 52 8.12 -3.74 -1.55
C LEU A 52 6.59 -3.87 -1.68
N GLY A 53 6.11 -4.31 -2.85
CA GLY A 53 4.70 -4.27 -3.24
C GLY A 53 4.32 -2.95 -3.91
N ALA A 54 3.41 -2.99 -4.89
CA ALA A 54 3.07 -1.84 -5.74
C ALA A 54 2.57 -0.62 -4.94
N ALA A 55 1.70 -0.83 -3.96
CA ALA A 55 1.15 0.25 -3.14
C ALA A 55 2.22 0.92 -2.26
N ARG A 56 3.11 0.13 -1.64
CA ARG A 56 4.18 0.67 -0.79
C ARG A 56 5.23 1.39 -1.62
N ALA A 57 5.60 0.85 -2.78
CA ALA A 57 6.53 1.50 -3.70
C ALA A 57 5.98 2.84 -4.19
N ALA A 58 4.70 2.90 -4.61
CA ALA A 58 4.08 4.16 -5.02
C ALA A 58 4.13 5.22 -3.90
N VAL A 59 3.73 4.85 -2.68
CA VAL A 59 3.73 5.77 -1.54
C VAL A 59 5.12 6.26 -1.17
N THR A 60 6.13 5.37 -1.17
CA THR A 60 7.51 5.76 -0.82
C THR A 60 8.12 6.71 -1.85
N TYR A 61 7.90 6.47 -3.15
CA TYR A 61 8.43 7.35 -4.19
C TYR A 61 7.66 8.67 -4.26
N ALA A 62 6.35 8.66 -4.00
CA ALA A 62 5.55 9.88 -3.88
C ALA A 62 6.03 10.77 -2.73
N ALA A 63 6.20 10.20 -1.53
CA ALA A 63 6.65 10.94 -0.36
C ALA A 63 8.07 11.50 -0.55
N ASN A 64 9.01 10.68 -1.04
CA ASN A 64 10.39 11.10 -1.25
C ASN A 64 10.50 12.24 -2.28
N LEU A 65 9.79 12.13 -3.40
CA LEU A 65 9.85 13.14 -4.46
C LEU A 65 9.13 14.44 -4.06
N ALA A 66 8.03 14.35 -3.30
CA ALA A 66 7.35 15.53 -2.75
C ALA A 66 8.20 16.28 -1.71
N ILE A 67 8.88 15.56 -0.81
CA ILE A 67 9.79 16.16 0.18
C ILE A 67 10.95 16.85 -0.52
N VAL A 68 11.57 16.19 -1.51
CA VAL A 68 12.67 16.75 -2.29
C VAL A 68 12.25 18.01 -3.06
N ALA A 69 11.10 17.96 -3.74
CA ALA A 69 10.57 19.10 -4.49
C ALA A 69 10.19 20.27 -3.57
N GLY A 70 9.61 19.99 -2.39
CA GLY A 70 9.29 21.01 -1.39
C GLY A 70 10.53 21.70 -0.82
N CYS A 71 11.57 20.93 -0.47
CA CYS A 71 12.84 21.49 0.03
C CYS A 71 13.59 22.28 -1.05
N TYR A 72 13.58 21.81 -2.30
CA TYR A 72 14.18 22.52 -3.43
C TYR A 72 13.43 23.82 -3.76
N GLY A 73 12.09 23.77 -3.83
CA GLY A 73 11.25 24.95 -4.07
C GLY A 73 11.42 26.01 -2.97
N GLY A 74 11.45 25.60 -1.70
CA GLY A 74 11.71 26.51 -0.59
C GLY A 74 13.11 27.16 -0.62
N ALA A 75 14.15 26.38 -0.95
CA ALA A 75 15.51 26.91 -1.05
C ALA A 75 15.69 27.86 -2.25
N ARG A 76 15.01 27.58 -3.37
CA ARG A 76 14.98 28.42 -4.56
C ARG A 76 14.30 29.75 -4.31
N GLU A 77 13.15 29.75 -3.64
CA GLU A 77 12.42 31.00 -3.31
C GLU A 77 13.21 31.85 -2.30
N LEU A 78 13.85 31.24 -1.31
CA LEU A 78 14.72 31.96 -0.38
C LEU A 78 15.94 32.58 -1.09
N ALA A 79 16.50 31.89 -2.08
CA ALA A 79 17.59 32.40 -2.91
C ALA A 79 17.14 33.52 -3.88
N ARG A 80 15.87 33.53 -4.28
CA ARG A 80 15.25 34.60 -5.06
C ARG A 80 15.05 35.84 -4.19
N ASP A 81 14.43 35.68 -3.02
CA ASP A 81 14.16 36.78 -2.08
C ASP A 81 15.45 37.41 -1.58
N ALA A 82 16.49 36.61 -1.30
CA ALA A 82 17.79 37.11 -0.87
C ALA A 82 18.55 37.89 -1.97
N ARG A 83 18.22 37.68 -3.25
CA ARG A 83 18.89 38.34 -4.38
C ARG A 83 18.01 39.39 -5.09
N GLY A 84 16.74 39.50 -4.73
CA GLY A 84 15.80 40.41 -5.38
C GLY A 84 15.64 40.14 -6.89
N THR A 85 15.78 38.89 -7.33
CA THR A 85 15.75 38.53 -8.76
C THR A 85 14.36 38.08 -9.23
N THR A 86 14.16 38.07 -10.54
CA THR A 86 12.90 37.62 -11.15
C THR A 86 12.70 36.10 -10.95
N PRO A 87 11.45 35.62 -10.88
CA PRO A 87 11.15 34.20 -10.60
C PRO A 87 11.75 33.18 -11.58
N ASN A 88 11.98 33.58 -12.83
CA ASN A 88 12.42 32.71 -13.91
C ASN A 88 13.95 32.71 -14.13
N ASP A 89 14.71 33.35 -13.25
CA ASP A 89 16.18 33.37 -13.36
C ASP A 89 16.77 31.98 -13.02
N PRO A 90 17.54 31.34 -13.95
CA PRO A 90 18.18 30.05 -13.70
C PRO A 90 19.17 30.07 -12.52
N MET A 91 19.68 31.25 -12.13
CA MET A 91 20.54 31.38 -10.96
C MET A 91 19.80 31.06 -9.64
N ASN A 92 18.47 31.21 -9.58
CA ASN A 92 17.63 30.78 -8.45
C ASN A 92 17.63 29.27 -8.28
N SER A 93 17.63 28.55 -9.38
CA SER A 93 17.66 27.09 -9.44
C SER A 93 19.02 26.52 -9.06
N VAL A 94 20.11 27.18 -9.50
CA VAL A 94 21.48 26.79 -9.12
C VAL A 94 21.70 26.92 -7.61
N VAL A 95 21.36 28.08 -7.03
CA VAL A 95 21.58 28.32 -5.60
C VAL A 95 20.62 27.49 -4.75
N GLY A 96 19.35 27.38 -5.16
CA GLY A 96 18.38 26.50 -4.51
C GLY A 96 18.82 25.04 -4.52
N GLY A 97 19.32 24.53 -5.65
CA GLY A 97 19.81 23.17 -5.79
C GLY A 97 21.08 22.88 -5.00
N LEU A 98 22.04 23.81 -4.99
CA LEU A 98 23.25 23.70 -4.18
C LEU A 98 22.92 23.68 -2.68
N ALA A 99 22.06 24.59 -2.21
CA ALA A 99 21.67 24.68 -0.81
C ALA A 99 20.84 23.46 -0.37
N SER A 100 19.80 23.09 -1.13
CA SER A 100 18.95 21.94 -0.79
C SER A 100 19.70 20.62 -0.87
N GLY A 101 20.58 20.46 -1.86
CA GLY A 101 21.37 19.26 -2.05
C GLY A 101 22.47 19.10 -1.00
N ALA A 102 23.11 20.20 -0.56
CA ALA A 102 24.09 20.17 0.52
C ALA A 102 23.46 19.75 1.86
N ILE A 103 22.27 20.27 2.18
CA ILE A 103 21.55 19.96 3.42
C ILE A 103 21.08 18.49 3.43
N LEU A 104 20.39 18.06 2.37
CA LEU A 104 19.91 16.66 2.26
C LEU A 104 21.06 15.66 2.19
N GLY A 105 22.12 16.00 1.46
CA GLY A 105 23.31 15.16 1.33
C GLY A 105 24.08 14.99 2.63
N ARG A 106 24.10 16.01 3.49
CA ARG A 106 24.69 15.93 4.83
C ARG A 106 23.90 15.01 5.75
N ILE A 107 22.57 15.04 5.67
CA ILE A 107 21.67 14.21 6.48
C ILE A 107 21.74 12.74 6.06
N GLN A 108 21.85 12.44 4.76
CA GLN A 108 21.80 11.06 4.25
C GLN A 108 23.18 10.43 4.01
N GLY A 109 24.24 11.21 3.77
CA GLY A 109 25.53 10.70 3.28
C GLY A 109 26.78 11.38 3.85
N GLY A 110 26.65 12.17 4.92
CA GLY A 110 27.79 12.85 5.56
C GLY A 110 28.45 13.92 4.68
N HIS A 111 29.73 14.21 4.91
CA HIS A 111 30.43 15.32 4.23
C HIS A 111 30.58 15.11 2.71
N PHE A 112 30.87 13.88 2.28
CA PHE A 112 30.94 13.51 0.86
C PHE A 112 29.57 13.46 0.18
N GLY A 113 28.51 13.17 0.94
CA GLY A 113 27.13 13.26 0.46
C GLY A 113 26.75 14.70 0.13
N ALA A 114 27.07 15.66 1.01
CA ALA A 114 26.73 17.07 0.82
C ALA A 114 27.19 17.61 -0.55
N VAL A 115 28.44 17.31 -0.95
CA VAL A 115 28.98 17.76 -2.24
C VAL A 115 28.29 17.08 -3.42
N LYS A 116 28.11 15.76 -3.36
CA LYS A 116 27.49 14.98 -4.45
C LYS A 116 26.05 15.42 -4.69
N TYR A 117 25.24 15.50 -3.63
CA TYR A 117 23.84 15.88 -3.74
C TYR A 117 23.67 17.37 -4.10
N ALA A 118 24.55 18.27 -3.64
CA ALA A 118 24.55 19.67 -4.07
C ALA A 118 24.72 19.81 -5.59
N VAL A 119 25.73 19.14 -6.17
CA VAL A 119 25.98 19.19 -7.60
C VAL A 119 24.86 18.53 -8.40
N SER A 120 24.35 17.37 -7.96
CA SER A 120 23.25 16.68 -8.65
C SER A 120 21.94 17.47 -8.63
N PHE A 121 21.59 18.10 -7.51
CA PHE A 121 20.37 18.89 -7.40
C PHE A 121 20.45 20.22 -8.15
N ALA A 122 21.62 20.86 -8.16
CA ALA A 122 21.84 22.06 -8.98
C ALA A 122 21.70 21.73 -10.47
N ALA A 123 22.37 20.68 -10.96
CA ALA A 123 22.28 20.28 -12.36
C ALA A 123 20.87 19.83 -12.77
N ALA A 124 20.21 19.01 -11.95
CA ALA A 124 18.85 18.54 -12.22
C ALA A 124 17.83 19.69 -12.16
N GLY A 125 17.97 20.59 -11.20
CA GLY A 125 17.13 21.78 -11.04
C GLY A 125 17.22 22.71 -12.26
N THR A 126 18.44 23.04 -12.68
CA THR A 126 18.65 23.88 -13.88
C THR A 126 18.16 23.21 -15.16
N ALA A 127 18.35 21.89 -15.29
CA ALA A 127 17.89 21.15 -16.46
C ALA A 127 16.35 21.12 -16.53
N LEU A 128 15.68 20.95 -15.39
CA LEU A 128 14.22 20.98 -15.31
C LEU A 128 13.65 22.37 -15.62
N ASP A 129 14.27 23.44 -15.11
CA ASP A 129 13.82 24.81 -15.40
C ASP A 129 14.04 25.18 -16.87
N TYR A 130 15.17 24.79 -17.46
CA TYR A 130 15.41 24.98 -18.88
C TYR A 130 14.42 24.18 -19.74
N ALA A 131 14.14 22.93 -19.36
CA ALA A 131 13.14 22.10 -20.04
C ALA A 131 11.73 22.70 -19.91
N ALA A 132 11.36 23.22 -18.73
CA ALA A 132 10.07 23.85 -18.50
C ALA A 132 9.88 25.10 -19.37
N VAL A 133 10.89 25.97 -19.46
CA VAL A 133 10.85 27.16 -20.34
C VAL A 133 10.76 26.77 -21.82
N LYS A 134 11.48 25.73 -22.23
CA LYS A 134 11.49 25.26 -23.62
C LYS A 134 10.20 24.55 -24.03
N LEU A 135 9.58 23.81 -23.11
CA LEU A 135 8.36 23.04 -23.35
C LEU A 135 7.08 23.83 -23.01
N ALA A 136 7.18 24.99 -22.38
CA ALA A 136 6.04 25.85 -22.07
C ALA A 136 5.13 26.14 -23.28
N PRO A 137 5.64 26.57 -24.47
CA PRO A 137 4.78 26.86 -25.62
C PRO A 137 4.10 25.60 -26.18
N GLU A 138 4.77 24.45 -26.16
CA GLU A 138 4.19 23.16 -26.56
C GLU A 138 3.18 22.65 -25.55
N TRP A 139 3.37 22.92 -24.26
CA TRP A 139 2.45 22.54 -23.21
C TRP A 139 1.16 23.34 -23.25
N HIS A 140 1.23 24.65 -23.53
CA HIS A 140 0.05 25.49 -23.66
C HIS A 140 -0.79 25.11 -24.89
N SER A 141 -0.16 24.84 -26.05
CA SER A 141 -0.88 24.37 -27.24
C SER A 141 -1.49 22.97 -27.04
N LEU A 142 -0.78 22.08 -26.34
CA LEU A 142 -1.27 20.76 -25.97
C LEU A 142 -2.40 20.83 -24.94
N LYS A 143 -2.31 21.73 -23.95
CA LYS A 143 -3.34 21.97 -22.93
C LYS A 143 -4.61 22.55 -23.54
N GLU A 144 -4.49 23.50 -24.47
CA GLU A 144 -5.63 24.02 -25.22
C GLU A 144 -6.26 22.95 -26.12
N TYR A 145 -5.44 22.14 -26.80
CA TYR A 145 -5.90 21.00 -27.59
C TYR A 145 -6.63 19.94 -26.74
N PHE A 146 -6.13 19.62 -25.54
CA PHE A 146 -6.78 18.68 -24.62
C PHE A 146 -7.98 19.26 -23.87
N SER A 147 -7.99 20.57 -23.59
CA SER A 147 -9.11 21.23 -22.91
C SER A 147 -10.29 21.50 -23.85
N GLY A 148 -10.04 21.70 -25.15
CA GLY A 148 -11.09 21.90 -26.16
C GLY A 148 -11.81 20.61 -26.58
N LYS A 149 -11.23 19.44 -26.29
CA LYS A 149 -11.73 18.13 -26.74
C LYS A 149 -12.36 17.37 -25.58
N LYS A 150 -13.59 17.74 -25.20
CA LYS A 150 -14.41 17.01 -24.19
C LYS A 150 -14.54 15.51 -24.48
N ASP A 151 -14.36 15.10 -25.74
CA ASP A 151 -14.48 13.71 -26.21
C ASP A 151 -13.16 12.92 -26.27
N TRP A 152 -12.00 13.53 -25.95
CA TRP A 152 -10.70 12.81 -25.97
C TRP A 152 -10.63 11.64 -24.98
N PHE A 153 -11.51 11.64 -23.97
CA PHE A 153 -11.59 10.58 -22.96
C PHE A 153 -12.77 9.60 -23.19
N MET A 154 -13.49 9.72 -24.31
CA MET A 154 -14.53 8.77 -24.69
C MET A 154 -13.87 7.57 -25.38
N LEU A 155 -13.95 6.42 -24.73
CA LEU A 155 -13.45 5.16 -25.30
C LEU A 155 -14.22 4.83 -26.59
N PRO A 156 -13.52 4.49 -27.70
CA PRO A 156 -14.18 4.11 -28.95
C PRO A 156 -15.13 2.93 -28.79
N GLU A 157 -16.13 2.78 -29.68
CA GLU A 157 -17.09 1.67 -29.66
C GLU A 157 -16.44 0.28 -29.79
N TRP A 158 -15.27 0.20 -30.43
CA TRP A 158 -14.48 -1.03 -30.58
C TRP A 158 -13.64 -1.36 -29.33
N SER A 159 -13.64 -0.51 -28.31
CA SER A 159 -12.91 -0.78 -27.07
C SER A 159 -13.66 -1.82 -26.21
N PRO A 160 -12.95 -2.79 -25.57
CA PRO A 160 -13.59 -3.80 -24.72
C PRO A 160 -14.29 -3.27 -23.44
N ILE A 161 -14.15 -1.98 -23.12
CA ILE A 161 -14.75 -1.33 -21.95
C ILE A 161 -15.85 -0.39 -22.43
N GLN A 162 -17.06 -0.92 -22.58
CA GLN A 162 -18.24 -0.11 -22.90
C GLN A 162 -18.61 0.73 -21.67
N VAL A 163 -18.82 2.04 -21.85
CA VAL A 163 -19.53 2.87 -20.87
C VAL A 163 -21.00 2.47 -20.98
N LEU A 164 -21.44 1.57 -20.11
CA LEU A 164 -22.84 1.15 -20.08
C LEU A 164 -23.69 2.34 -19.62
N ASP A 165 -24.73 2.67 -20.38
CA ASP A 165 -25.80 3.59 -19.97
C ASP A 165 -26.28 3.25 -18.55
N GLU A 166 -26.79 4.23 -17.79
CA GLU A 166 -27.17 4.04 -16.39
C GLU A 166 -28.12 2.83 -16.19
N GLU A 167 -29.01 2.59 -17.16
CA GLU A 167 -29.89 1.43 -17.19
C GLU A 167 -29.17 0.09 -17.46
N ALA A 168 -28.18 0.09 -18.34
CA ALA A 168 -27.40 -1.10 -18.67
C ALA A 168 -26.44 -1.46 -17.52
N LEU A 169 -25.88 -0.46 -16.82
CA LEU A 169 -25.12 -0.64 -15.59
C LEU A 169 -26.00 -1.20 -14.48
N ALA A 170 -27.23 -0.69 -14.32
CA ALA A 170 -28.21 -1.23 -13.38
C ALA A 170 -28.56 -2.68 -13.69
N LYS A 171 -28.79 -3.04 -14.97
CA LYS A 171 -29.02 -4.43 -15.41
C LYS A 171 -27.82 -5.34 -15.12
N LYS A 172 -26.59 -4.85 -15.33
CA LYS A 172 -25.35 -5.59 -15.02
C LYS A 172 -25.17 -5.79 -13.52
N LYS A 173 -25.33 -4.75 -12.71
CA LYS A 173 -25.28 -4.82 -11.24
C LYS A 173 -26.35 -5.77 -10.71
N ALA A 174 -27.60 -5.66 -11.17
CA ALA A 174 -28.67 -6.57 -10.79
C ALA A 174 -28.37 -8.03 -11.19
N ARG A 175 -27.74 -8.25 -12.34
CA ARG A 175 -27.28 -9.60 -12.76
C ARG A 175 -26.16 -10.11 -11.86
N GLU A 176 -25.18 -9.27 -11.54
CA GLU A 176 -24.06 -9.62 -10.66
C GLU A 176 -24.53 -9.89 -9.23
N GLU A 177 -25.45 -9.08 -8.70
CA GLU A 177 -26.10 -9.29 -7.41
C GLU A 177 -26.89 -10.59 -7.38
N LYS A 178 -27.66 -10.89 -8.44
CA LYS A 178 -28.37 -12.18 -8.58
C LYS A 178 -27.38 -13.35 -8.61
N LEU A 179 -26.27 -13.24 -9.36
CA LEU A 179 -25.23 -14.27 -9.40
C LEU A 179 -24.51 -14.41 -8.07
N PHE A 180 -24.27 -13.31 -7.37
CA PHE A 180 -23.66 -13.30 -6.04
C PHE A 180 -24.59 -13.95 -5.01
N ALA A 181 -25.88 -13.60 -5.02
CA ALA A 181 -26.90 -14.21 -4.18
C ALA A 181 -27.02 -15.71 -4.46
N GLN A 182 -27.07 -16.13 -5.73
CA GLN A 182 -27.05 -17.56 -6.10
C GLN A 182 -25.79 -18.28 -5.60
N ARG A 183 -24.60 -17.67 -5.73
CA ARG A 183 -23.34 -18.24 -5.22
C ARG A 183 -23.31 -18.30 -3.69
N ALA A 184 -23.88 -17.31 -3.02
CA ALA A 184 -23.95 -17.24 -1.57
C ALA A 184 -24.93 -18.28 -1.00
N LEU A 185 -26.08 -18.47 -1.65
CA LEU A 185 -27.09 -19.47 -1.29
C LEU A 185 -26.58 -20.90 -1.54
N ALA A 186 -25.81 -21.14 -2.61
CA ALA A 186 -25.24 -22.45 -2.91
C ALA A 186 -24.05 -22.83 -2.00
N ARG A 187 -23.43 -21.85 -1.32
CA ARG A 187 -22.23 -22.07 -0.52
C ARG A 187 -22.58 -22.24 0.95
N ILE A 188 -22.54 -23.48 1.43
CA ILE A 188 -22.77 -23.83 2.85
C ILE A 188 -21.90 -22.98 3.78
N LYS A 189 -22.54 -22.27 4.70
CA LYS A 189 -21.86 -21.46 5.71
C LYS A 189 -21.49 -22.32 6.91
N VAL A 190 -20.26 -22.15 7.40
CA VAL A 190 -19.71 -23.03 8.45
C VAL A 190 -20.38 -22.80 9.80
N HIS A 191 -20.81 -21.57 10.11
CA HIS A 191 -21.48 -21.27 11.38
C HIS A 191 -22.82 -21.99 11.51
N GLU A 192 -23.58 -22.13 10.42
CA GLU A 192 -24.84 -22.88 10.38
C GLU A 192 -24.59 -24.37 10.68
N LEU A 193 -23.51 -24.96 10.13
CA LEU A 193 -23.14 -26.35 10.40
C LEU A 193 -22.76 -26.58 11.88
N ARG A 194 -22.21 -25.56 12.56
CA ARG A 194 -21.86 -25.69 13.99
C ARG A 194 -23.10 -25.80 14.87
N GLN A 195 -24.24 -25.24 14.47
CA GLN A 195 -25.49 -25.29 15.23
C GLN A 195 -26.24 -26.63 15.07
N LYS A 196 -25.98 -27.38 14.01
CA LYS A 196 -26.66 -28.67 13.72
C LYS A 196 -26.19 -29.83 14.60
N SER A 197 -27.03 -30.83 14.82
CA SER A 197 -26.65 -32.03 15.58
C SER A 197 -25.67 -32.92 14.80
N LYS A 198 -25.02 -33.87 15.47
CA LYS A 198 -24.09 -34.81 14.81
C LYS A 198 -24.82 -35.71 13.80
N ALA A 199 -26.04 -36.14 14.13
CA ALA A 199 -26.85 -36.99 13.26
C ALA A 199 -27.22 -36.24 11.97
N ASP A 200 -27.64 -34.98 12.09
CA ASP A 200 -27.97 -34.14 10.93
C ASP A 200 -26.75 -33.94 10.02
N LEU A 201 -25.58 -33.67 10.62
CA LEU A 201 -24.33 -33.52 9.85
C LEU A 201 -23.94 -34.80 9.11
N GLN A 202 -24.21 -35.98 9.69
CA GLN A 202 -23.97 -37.27 9.04
C GLN A 202 -24.95 -37.53 7.89
N ALA A 203 -26.23 -37.17 8.07
CA ALA A 203 -27.23 -37.24 7.01
C ALA A 203 -26.86 -36.33 5.83
N GLN A 204 -26.55 -35.06 6.09
CA GLN A 204 -26.10 -34.10 5.07
C GLN A 204 -24.84 -34.57 4.35
N LEU A 205 -23.90 -35.19 5.06
CA LEU A 205 -22.70 -35.75 4.48
C LEU A 205 -22.98 -36.91 3.53
N LYS A 206 -23.95 -37.78 3.87
CA LYS A 206 -24.37 -38.88 2.99
C LYS A 206 -25.01 -38.35 1.72
N GLU A 207 -25.85 -37.33 1.82
CA GLU A 207 -26.49 -36.65 0.69
C GLU A 207 -25.47 -35.98 -0.24
N PHE A 208 -24.50 -35.22 0.29
CA PHE A 208 -23.46 -34.63 -0.56
C PHE A 208 -22.56 -35.68 -1.24
N LYS A 209 -22.37 -36.85 -0.62
CA LYS A 209 -21.62 -37.96 -1.23
C LYS A 209 -22.40 -38.61 -2.37
N SER A 210 -23.71 -38.82 -2.23
CA SER A 210 -24.54 -39.35 -3.32
C SER A 210 -24.61 -38.34 -4.47
N GLU A 211 -24.80 -37.04 -4.18
CA GLU A 211 -24.77 -35.98 -5.19
C GLU A 211 -23.43 -35.95 -5.93
N LEU A 212 -22.30 -36.02 -5.21
CA LEU A 212 -20.97 -36.05 -5.83
C LEU A 212 -20.79 -37.28 -6.73
N SER A 213 -21.33 -38.44 -6.35
CA SER A 213 -21.29 -39.65 -7.18
C SER A 213 -22.03 -39.42 -8.50
N LEU A 214 -23.26 -38.90 -8.44
CA LEU A 214 -24.06 -38.58 -9.62
C LEU A 214 -23.37 -37.55 -10.53
N LEU A 215 -22.75 -36.51 -9.96
CA LEU A 215 -22.02 -35.51 -10.72
C LEU A 215 -20.76 -36.07 -11.40
N ARG A 216 -20.12 -37.10 -10.82
CA ARG A 216 -18.98 -37.78 -11.44
C ARG A 216 -19.40 -38.64 -12.62
N VAL A 217 -20.52 -39.35 -12.52
CA VAL A 217 -21.10 -40.10 -13.65
C VAL A 217 -21.46 -39.12 -14.77
N ALA A 218 -22.14 -38.01 -14.45
CA ALA A 218 -22.49 -36.97 -15.41
C ALA A 218 -21.26 -36.34 -16.09
N LYS A 219 -20.11 -36.27 -15.40
CA LYS A 219 -18.85 -35.81 -16.00
C LYS A 219 -18.34 -36.77 -17.08
N VAL A 220 -18.46 -38.08 -16.85
CA VAL A 220 -18.01 -39.11 -17.81
C VAL A 220 -18.92 -39.13 -19.03
N THR A 221 -20.24 -38.96 -18.85
CA THR A 221 -21.22 -39.00 -19.94
C THR A 221 -21.35 -37.68 -20.73
N GLY A 222 -20.46 -36.70 -20.52
CA GLY A 222 -20.48 -35.43 -21.26
C GLY A 222 -21.58 -34.45 -20.83
N GLY A 223 -21.96 -34.45 -19.55
CA GLY A 223 -23.04 -33.61 -19.02
C GLY A 223 -22.76 -32.09 -19.08
N ALA A 224 -23.85 -31.32 -19.02
CA ALA A 224 -23.83 -29.85 -19.15
C ALA A 224 -22.80 -29.15 -18.23
N PRO A 225 -22.13 -28.06 -18.69
CA PRO A 225 -21.10 -27.35 -17.91
C PRO A 225 -21.55 -26.90 -16.52
N ASN A 226 -22.83 -26.54 -16.37
CA ASN A 226 -23.41 -26.14 -15.09
C ASN A 226 -23.34 -27.25 -14.04
N LYS A 227 -23.53 -28.52 -14.43
CA LYS A 227 -23.39 -29.68 -13.52
C LYS A 227 -21.94 -29.92 -13.15
N LEU A 228 -20.99 -29.72 -14.08
CA LEU A 228 -19.56 -29.87 -13.82
C LEU A 228 -19.03 -28.83 -12.83
N SER A 229 -19.52 -27.60 -12.91
CA SER A 229 -19.10 -26.52 -11.99
C SER A 229 -19.46 -26.82 -10.52
N LYS A 230 -20.56 -27.55 -10.28
CA LYS A 230 -21.02 -27.97 -8.94
C LYS A 230 -20.08 -28.95 -8.26
N ILE A 231 -19.28 -29.74 -8.99
CA ILE A 231 -18.37 -30.75 -8.42
C ILE A 231 -17.41 -30.12 -7.40
N LYS A 232 -16.83 -28.96 -7.72
CA LYS A 232 -15.90 -28.24 -6.82
C LYS A 232 -16.62 -27.75 -5.56
N VAL A 233 -17.86 -27.27 -5.71
CA VAL A 233 -18.69 -26.77 -4.60
C VAL A 233 -19.02 -27.92 -3.65
N VAL A 234 -19.53 -29.04 -4.17
CA VAL A 234 -19.90 -30.23 -3.37
C VAL A 234 -18.67 -30.84 -2.68
N ARG A 235 -17.52 -30.94 -3.35
CA ARG A 235 -16.27 -31.40 -2.70
C ARG A 235 -15.85 -30.52 -1.53
N THR A 236 -15.97 -29.20 -1.71
CA THR A 236 -15.65 -28.23 -0.66
C THR A 236 -16.66 -28.31 0.50
N ALA A 237 -17.94 -28.54 0.20
CA ALA A 237 -18.99 -28.77 1.19
C ALA A 237 -18.71 -30.01 2.04
N ILE A 238 -18.40 -31.15 1.42
CA ILE A 238 -18.05 -32.40 2.13
C ILE A 238 -16.86 -32.17 3.08
N ALA A 239 -15.83 -31.47 2.61
CA ALA A 239 -14.66 -31.15 3.44
C ALA A 239 -15.03 -30.28 4.66
N ARG A 240 -15.90 -29.28 4.48
CA ARG A 240 -16.38 -28.43 5.59
C ARG A 240 -17.18 -29.23 6.60
N VAL A 241 -18.11 -30.08 6.17
CA VAL A 241 -18.92 -30.93 7.06
C VAL A 241 -18.03 -31.90 7.83
N HIS A 242 -17.11 -32.61 7.17
CA HIS A 242 -16.13 -33.46 7.85
C HIS A 242 -15.31 -32.69 8.88
N THR A 243 -14.86 -31.48 8.54
CA THR A 243 -14.10 -30.62 9.46
C THR A 243 -14.91 -30.28 10.71
N VAL A 244 -16.19 -29.90 10.57
CA VAL A 244 -17.06 -29.57 11.71
C VAL A 244 -17.32 -30.80 12.57
N ILE A 245 -17.59 -31.97 11.97
CA ILE A 245 -17.76 -33.24 12.70
C ILE A 245 -16.50 -33.56 13.51
N SER A 246 -15.31 -33.49 12.90
CA SER A 246 -14.05 -33.74 13.59
C SER A 246 -13.75 -32.72 14.69
N GLN A 247 -14.10 -31.44 14.48
CA GLN A 247 -13.98 -30.39 15.51
C GLN A 247 -14.87 -30.69 16.71
N LYS A 248 -16.16 -31.02 16.50
CA LYS A 248 -17.10 -31.37 17.58
C LYS A 248 -16.63 -32.61 18.34
N GLN A 249 -16.19 -33.65 17.63
CA GLN A 249 -15.67 -34.87 18.25
C GLN A 249 -14.42 -34.58 19.09
N LYS A 250 -13.45 -33.83 18.58
CA LYS A 250 -12.25 -33.45 19.34
C LYS A 250 -12.57 -32.55 20.53
N ALA A 251 -13.54 -31.64 20.42
CA ALA A 251 -13.98 -30.79 21.53
C ALA A 251 -14.60 -31.64 22.65
N ALA A 252 -15.53 -32.54 22.32
CA ALA A 252 -16.12 -33.46 23.29
C ALA A 252 -15.07 -34.35 23.98
N LEU A 253 -14.10 -34.86 23.21
CA LEU A 253 -13.00 -35.65 23.78
C LEU A 253 -12.07 -34.82 24.68
N ARG A 254 -11.80 -33.55 24.35
CA ARG A 254 -11.00 -32.67 25.21
C ARG A 254 -11.68 -32.39 26.54
N GLU A 255 -13.00 -32.19 26.55
CA GLU A 255 -13.77 -32.05 27.79
C GLU A 255 -13.76 -33.36 28.60
N ALA A 256 -13.99 -34.51 27.96
CA ALA A 256 -13.99 -35.81 28.64
C ALA A 256 -12.63 -36.21 29.24
N TYR A 257 -11.53 -35.71 28.68
CA TYR A 257 -10.16 -35.97 29.17
C TYR A 257 -9.53 -34.76 29.88
N LYS A 258 -10.33 -33.74 30.19
CA LYS A 258 -9.87 -32.57 30.95
C LYS A 258 -9.34 -33.04 32.31
N ASN A 259 -8.17 -32.53 32.70
CA ASN A 259 -7.49 -32.85 33.96
C ASN A 259 -7.03 -34.31 34.15
N LYS A 260 -7.26 -35.21 33.18
CA LYS A 260 -6.73 -36.57 33.26
C LYS A 260 -5.23 -36.55 32.98
N LYS A 261 -4.44 -37.22 33.84
CA LYS A 261 -2.97 -37.33 33.69
C LYS A 261 -2.57 -37.97 32.36
N LEU A 262 -3.32 -38.98 31.92
CA LEU A 262 -3.03 -39.74 30.70
C LEU A 262 -3.97 -39.32 29.57
N LEU A 263 -3.41 -38.57 28.61
CA LEU A 263 -4.10 -38.15 27.40
C LEU A 263 -3.76 -39.08 26.22
N PRO A 264 -4.73 -39.38 25.33
CA PRO A 264 -4.47 -39.96 24.02
C PRO A 264 -3.47 -39.10 23.22
N LEU A 265 -2.62 -39.74 22.41
CA LEU A 265 -1.56 -39.06 21.64
C LEU A 265 -2.09 -37.91 20.77
N ASP A 266 -3.27 -38.06 20.18
CA ASP A 266 -3.91 -37.06 19.31
C ASP A 266 -4.32 -35.77 20.03
N LEU A 267 -4.59 -35.84 21.33
CA LEU A 267 -4.97 -34.68 22.15
C LEU A 267 -3.76 -34.02 22.81
N ARG A 268 -2.59 -34.68 22.80
CA ARG A 268 -1.38 -34.11 23.39
C ARG A 268 -0.91 -32.90 22.57
N PRO A 269 -0.35 -31.86 23.23
CA PRO A 269 0.21 -30.72 22.52
C PRO A 269 1.37 -31.16 21.63
N LYS A 270 1.34 -30.77 20.36
CA LYS A 270 2.42 -31.05 19.41
C LYS A 270 3.58 -30.09 19.65
N LYS A 271 4.66 -30.59 20.24
CA LYS A 271 5.93 -29.89 20.44
C LYS A 271 7.07 -30.72 19.87
N THR A 272 8.25 -30.13 19.70
CA THR A 272 9.44 -30.87 19.27
C THR A 272 9.84 -31.93 20.31
N ARG A 273 10.56 -32.98 19.87
CA ARG A 273 11.02 -34.05 20.77
C ARG A 273 11.89 -33.50 21.90
N ALA A 274 12.80 -32.57 21.59
CA ALA A 274 13.65 -31.89 22.58
C ALA A 274 12.82 -31.16 23.64
N ILE A 275 11.82 -30.36 23.23
CA ILE A 275 10.95 -29.63 24.17
C ILE A 275 10.12 -30.57 25.05
N ARG A 276 9.77 -31.77 24.57
CA ARG A 276 9.05 -32.77 25.39
C ARG A 276 9.94 -33.48 26.41
N ARG A 277 11.26 -33.53 26.16
CA ARG A 277 12.24 -34.25 27.01
C ARG A 277 12.96 -33.36 28.02
N ARG A 278 12.99 -32.04 27.81
CA ARG A 278 13.58 -31.10 28.78
C ARG A 278 12.82 -31.12 30.11
N LEU A 279 13.50 -30.66 31.15
CA LEU A 279 12.93 -30.50 32.48
C LEU A 279 11.76 -29.49 32.47
N THR A 280 10.88 -29.62 33.46
CA THR A 280 9.86 -28.60 33.70
C THR A 280 10.50 -27.36 34.32
N LYS A 281 9.92 -26.17 34.09
CA LYS A 281 10.42 -24.93 34.70
C LYS A 281 10.53 -25.01 36.23
N HIS A 282 9.60 -25.74 36.85
CA HIS A 282 9.65 -25.98 38.29
C HIS A 282 10.90 -26.78 38.68
N GLN A 283 11.17 -27.90 38.00
CA GLN A 283 12.37 -28.70 38.21
C GLN A 283 13.66 -27.91 37.96
N GLU A 284 13.71 -27.11 36.90
CA GLU A 284 14.85 -26.23 36.60
C GLU A 284 15.04 -25.14 37.67
N SER A 285 13.96 -24.69 38.31
CA SER A 285 14.00 -23.68 39.38
C SER A 285 14.27 -24.25 40.78
N LEU A 286 14.31 -25.57 40.95
CA LEU A 286 14.55 -26.18 42.25
C LEU A 286 15.99 -25.90 42.68
N LYS A 287 16.12 -25.08 43.72
CA LYS A 287 17.40 -24.76 44.37
C LYS A 287 17.53 -25.53 45.67
N THR A 288 18.77 -25.87 46.02
CA THR A 288 19.09 -26.46 47.33
C THR A 288 18.76 -25.47 48.45
N GLU A 289 18.49 -25.97 49.66
CA GLU A 289 18.22 -25.09 50.80
C GLU A 289 19.39 -24.14 51.10
N ARG A 290 20.62 -24.63 50.91
CA ARG A 290 21.84 -23.83 51.07
C ARG A 290 21.87 -22.65 50.09
N GLU A 291 21.54 -22.90 48.83
CA GLU A 291 21.49 -21.86 47.81
C GLU A 291 20.34 -20.86 48.06
N LYS A 292 19.15 -21.34 48.46
CA LYS A 292 18.03 -20.48 48.85
C LYS A 292 18.40 -19.53 50.00
N LYS A 293 19.07 -20.06 51.03
CA LYS A 293 19.57 -19.23 52.16
C LYS A 293 20.57 -18.18 51.67
N ARG A 294 21.54 -18.58 50.82
CA ARG A 294 22.53 -17.65 50.25
C ARG A 294 21.89 -16.51 49.47
N GLU A 295 20.96 -16.83 48.56
CA GLU A 295 20.26 -15.81 47.75
C GLU A 295 19.39 -14.87 48.59
N LYS A 296 18.73 -15.41 49.63
CA LYS A 296 17.94 -14.61 50.57
C LYS A 296 18.80 -13.61 51.33
N TYR A 297 19.97 -14.05 51.80
CA TYR A 297 20.87 -13.21 52.59
C TYR A 297 21.65 -12.21 51.73
N PHE A 298 22.05 -12.58 50.52
CA PHE A 298 22.87 -11.77 49.64
C PHE A 298 22.23 -11.57 48.26
N PRO A 299 21.15 -10.75 48.16
CA PRO A 299 20.56 -10.43 46.87
C PRO A 299 21.50 -9.54 46.05
N MET A 300 21.57 -9.74 44.74
CA MET A 300 22.25 -8.79 43.85
C MET A 300 21.53 -7.45 43.90
N ARG A 301 22.21 -6.44 44.45
CA ARG A 301 21.69 -5.08 44.56
C ARG A 301 22.16 -4.27 43.36
N LYS A 302 21.27 -3.44 42.80
CA LYS A 302 21.65 -2.42 41.83
C LYS A 302 22.22 -1.23 42.60
N TYR A 303 23.44 -0.82 42.28
CA TYR A 303 24.09 0.36 42.83
C TYR A 303 24.80 1.13 41.72
N ALA A 304 25.03 2.42 41.96
CA ALA A 304 25.80 3.29 41.09
C ALA A 304 26.78 4.09 41.97
N ILE A 305 27.91 4.47 41.39
CA ILE A 305 28.92 5.30 42.05
C ILE A 305 28.68 6.74 41.63
N LYS A 306 28.61 7.63 42.61
CA LYS A 306 28.46 9.07 42.36
C LYS A 306 29.77 9.61 41.81
N ALA A 307 29.70 10.35 40.71
CA ALA A 307 30.82 11.11 40.16
C ALA A 307 31.07 12.37 41.00
#